data_AF-A0A8S3J5H9-F1
#
_entry.id   AF-A0A8S3J5H9-F1
#
_cell.length_a   1.000
_cell.length_b   1.000
_cell.length_c   1.000
_cell.angle_alpha   90.00
_cell.angle_beta   90.00
_cell.angle_gamma   90.00
#
_symmetry.space_group_name_H-M   'P 1'
#
loop_
_entity.id
_entity.type
_entity.pdbx_description
1 polymer ?
#
loop_
_entity_poly.entity_id
_entity_poly.type
_entity_poly.pdbx_seq_one_letter_code
_entity_poly.pdbx_strand_id
1 'polypeptide(L)'
;MASRNIFTSALMFLTNLIIFSLMNNLANAQMCTPDVCNKHGTCIPGISSSFTCQCDPGFVGPTCDQELDECLSHPCANNGTCLDLENGFLCHCLPEWNGTFCTEPKNPCQASPCGPTGKCIQTNQVQLPYYCQCPDGQNTVFKCADP
;
A
#
# COMPACT_ATOMS: atom_id res chain seq x y z
N MET A 1 51.08 3.43 59.35
CA MET A 1 50.85 1.97 59.30
C MET A 1 49.61 1.71 58.46
N ALA A 2 49.82 1.29 57.21
CA ALA A 2 48.78 0.83 56.33
C ALA A 2 48.48 -0.63 56.67
N SER A 3 47.26 -0.94 57.12
CA SER A 3 46.73 -2.31 57.12
C SER A 3 45.54 -2.35 56.17
N ARG A 4 45.76 -3.11 55.10
CA ARG A 4 44.85 -3.39 53.98
C ARG A 4 43.67 -4.22 54.48
N ASN A 5 42.45 -3.73 54.35
CA ASN A 5 41.26 -4.59 54.33
C ASN A 5 40.73 -4.64 52.89
N ILE A 6 41.27 -5.62 52.17
CA ILE A 6 40.95 -6.04 50.79
C ILE A 6 39.56 -6.74 50.72
N PHE A 7 38.72 -6.62 51.75
CA PHE A 7 37.50 -7.42 51.89
C PHE A 7 36.22 -6.82 51.27
N THR A 8 36.30 -5.70 50.56
CA THR A 8 35.14 -5.13 49.84
C THR A 8 35.19 -5.32 48.32
N SER A 9 36.28 -5.85 47.76
CA SER A 9 36.41 -6.00 46.31
C SER A 9 35.91 -7.36 45.81
N ALA A 10 36.18 -8.47 46.51
CA ALA A 10 35.83 -9.82 46.04
C ALA A 10 34.32 -10.10 45.93
N LEU A 11 33.50 -9.55 46.85
CA LEU A 11 32.03 -9.66 46.79
C LEU A 11 31.41 -8.79 45.69
N MET A 12 32.01 -7.65 45.33
CA MET A 12 31.59 -6.84 44.18
C MET A 12 32.01 -7.47 42.84
N PHE A 13 33.08 -8.27 42.81
CA PHE A 13 33.50 -9.01 41.61
C PHE A 13 32.64 -10.24 41.36
N LEU A 14 32.21 -10.96 42.41
CA LEU A 14 31.34 -12.13 42.27
C LEU A 14 29.91 -11.74 41.88
N THR A 15 29.36 -10.64 42.42
CA THR A 15 28.07 -10.11 41.94
C THR A 15 28.16 -9.58 40.51
N ASN A 16 29.28 -8.97 40.10
CA ASN A 16 29.52 -8.58 38.71
C ASN A 16 29.63 -9.78 37.76
N LEU A 17 30.24 -10.90 38.16
CA LEU A 17 30.32 -12.10 37.33
C LEU A 17 28.96 -12.78 37.12
N ILE A 18 28.07 -12.72 38.13
CA ILE A 18 26.68 -13.20 37.99
C ILE A 18 25.81 -12.21 37.20
N ILE A 19 26.02 -10.89 37.34
CA ILE A 19 25.39 -9.89 36.47
C ILE A 19 25.86 -10.07 35.01
N PHE A 20 27.15 -10.30 34.77
CA PHE A 20 27.67 -10.66 33.45
C PHE A 20 27.08 -11.98 32.93
N SER A 21 26.93 -13.01 33.76
CA SER A 21 26.27 -14.27 33.37
C SER A 21 24.75 -14.15 33.17
N LEU A 22 24.08 -13.20 33.82
CA LEU A 22 22.66 -12.89 33.59
C LEU A 22 22.43 -11.91 32.42
N MET A 23 23.47 -11.17 32.01
CA MET A 23 23.49 -10.41 30.76
C MET A 23 23.93 -11.25 29.56
N ASN A 24 24.41 -12.49 29.80
CA ASN A 24 24.74 -13.47 28.76
C ASN A 24 23.52 -14.25 28.23
N ASN A 25 22.33 -13.66 28.27
CA ASN A 25 21.17 -14.12 27.50
C ASN A 25 20.55 -13.01 26.63
N LEU A 26 21.38 -12.04 26.19
CA LEU A 26 20.97 -10.95 25.30
C LEU A 26 21.99 -10.68 24.17
N ALA A 27 22.82 -11.65 23.83
CA ALA A 27 23.87 -11.49 22.81
C ALA A 27 23.37 -11.50 21.34
N ASN A 28 22.05 -11.33 21.09
CA ASN A 28 21.50 -11.37 19.73
C ASN A 28 20.41 -10.31 19.45
N ALA A 29 20.12 -9.39 20.38
CA ALA A 29 19.11 -8.33 20.18
C ALA A 29 19.72 -6.92 20.00
N GLN A 30 21.06 -6.81 20.05
CA GLN A 30 21.73 -5.51 20.11
C GLN A 30 21.64 -4.70 18.80
N MET A 31 21.41 -5.36 17.65
CA MET A 31 21.30 -4.67 16.35
C MET A 31 19.86 -4.32 15.95
N CYS A 32 18.86 -4.85 16.64
CA CYS A 32 17.46 -4.47 16.45
C CYS A 32 17.09 -3.38 17.45
N THR A 33 17.32 -2.13 17.07
CA THR A 33 16.78 -0.98 17.80
C THR A 33 15.33 -0.72 17.37
N PRO A 34 14.50 -0.04 18.18
CA PRO A 34 13.06 0.09 17.92
C PRO A 34 12.69 0.66 16.54
N ASP A 35 13.52 1.55 16.00
CA ASP A 35 13.23 2.26 14.75
C ASP A 35 14.15 1.86 13.58
N VAL A 36 14.96 0.80 13.71
CA VAL A 36 15.92 0.40 12.64
C VAL A 36 15.22 0.03 11.33
N CYS A 37 13.96 -0.42 11.41
CA CYS A 37 13.11 -0.72 10.26
C CYS A 37 12.02 0.34 10.03
N ASN A 38 12.26 1.59 10.46
CA ASN A 38 11.39 2.76 10.27
C ASN A 38 9.92 2.59 10.66
N LYS A 39 9.59 1.64 11.55
CA LYS A 39 8.22 1.23 11.94
C LYS A 39 7.37 0.63 10.80
N HIS A 40 7.98 0.35 9.67
CA HIS A 40 7.37 -0.27 8.49
C HIS A 40 7.96 -1.66 8.24
N GLY A 41 8.32 -2.36 9.32
CA GLY A 41 8.88 -3.69 9.22
C GLY A 41 9.30 -4.29 10.55
N THR A 42 9.51 -5.60 10.51
CA THR A 42 10.01 -6.38 11.64
C THR A 42 11.52 -6.58 11.51
N CYS A 43 12.26 -6.21 12.56
CA CYS A 43 13.71 -6.46 12.61
C CYS A 43 14.00 -7.93 12.94
N ILE A 44 14.81 -8.57 12.11
CA ILE A 44 15.28 -9.94 12.28
C ILE A 44 16.79 -9.89 12.55
N PRO A 45 17.24 -10.26 13.76
CA PRO A 45 18.66 -10.35 14.07
C PRO A 45 19.40 -11.40 13.24
N GLY A 46 20.60 -11.06 12.76
CA GLY A 46 21.49 -11.96 12.02
C GLY A 46 22.78 -12.31 12.78
N ILE A 47 23.70 -12.99 12.10
CA ILE A 47 25.01 -13.38 12.66
C ILE A 47 26.03 -12.24 12.56
N SER A 48 26.98 -12.18 13.49
CA SER A 48 28.13 -11.25 13.41
C SER A 48 27.75 -9.77 13.28
N SER A 49 26.78 -9.29 14.08
CA SER A 49 26.32 -7.89 14.09
C SER A 49 25.52 -7.45 12.85
N SER A 50 24.96 -8.38 12.07
CA SER A 50 24.04 -8.05 10.98
C SER A 50 22.57 -8.09 11.41
N PHE A 51 21.70 -7.37 10.71
CA PHE A 51 20.25 -7.50 10.81
C PHE A 51 19.64 -7.53 9.40
N THR A 52 18.39 -7.96 9.34
CA THR A 52 17.55 -7.82 8.16
C THR A 52 16.21 -7.25 8.59
N CYS A 53 15.72 -6.23 7.90
CA CYS A 53 14.35 -5.79 8.05
C CYS A 53 13.44 -6.59 7.11
N GLN A 54 12.41 -7.22 7.67
CA GLN A 54 11.28 -7.73 6.90
C GLN A 54 10.25 -6.61 6.82
N CYS A 55 10.21 -5.91 5.69
CA CYS A 55 9.31 -4.79 5.50
C CYS A 55 7.85 -5.23 5.45
N ASP A 56 6.98 -4.38 5.97
CA ASP A 56 5.56 -4.47 5.80
C ASP A 56 5.20 -4.26 4.31
N PRO A 57 4.05 -4.77 3.83
CA PRO A 57 3.59 -4.49 2.47
C PRO A 57 3.56 -2.98 2.18
N GLY A 58 4.01 -2.58 0.98
CA GLY A 58 4.13 -1.17 0.58
C GLY A 58 5.44 -0.49 0.94
N PHE A 59 6.37 -1.18 1.62
CA PHE A 59 7.68 -0.63 1.95
C PHE A 59 8.83 -1.51 1.47
N VAL A 60 9.91 -0.85 1.06
CA VAL A 60 11.11 -1.47 0.51
C VAL A 60 12.38 -0.82 1.05
N GLY A 61 13.52 -1.41 0.70
CA GLY A 61 14.84 -0.96 1.12
C GLY A 61 15.37 -1.74 2.33
N PRO A 62 16.68 -1.60 2.64
CA PRO A 62 17.32 -2.34 3.73
C PRO A 62 16.73 -2.04 5.12
N THR A 63 16.09 -0.88 5.26
CA THR A 63 15.54 -0.36 6.52
C THR A 63 14.05 -0.02 6.41
N CYS A 64 13.37 -0.41 5.33
CA CYS A 64 11.94 -0.09 5.11
C CYS A 64 11.64 1.41 5.19
N ASP A 65 12.61 2.24 4.74
CA ASP A 65 12.56 3.70 4.72
C ASP A 65 11.92 4.25 3.44
N GLN A 66 11.65 3.38 2.46
CA GLN A 66 11.12 3.75 1.17
C GLN A 66 9.74 3.14 1.00
N GLU A 67 8.76 3.98 0.76
CA GLU A 67 7.45 3.57 0.27
C GLU A 67 7.61 3.07 -1.17
N LEU A 68 6.91 1.98 -1.51
CA LEU A 68 6.98 1.35 -2.82
C LEU A 68 6.04 2.05 -3.80
N ASP A 69 6.59 2.83 -4.72
CA ASP A 69 5.78 3.44 -5.80
C ASP A 69 5.21 2.34 -6.73
N GLU A 70 3.94 1.97 -6.54
CA GLU A 70 3.28 0.94 -7.33
C GLU A 70 2.95 1.42 -8.76
N CYS A 71 2.97 2.74 -8.98
CA CYS A 71 2.74 3.35 -10.29
C CYS A 71 3.91 3.20 -11.26
N LEU A 72 5.13 2.88 -10.79
CA LEU A 72 6.29 2.62 -11.66
C LEU A 72 6.06 1.49 -12.67
N SER A 73 5.19 0.54 -12.34
CA SER A 73 4.82 -0.56 -13.24
C SER A 73 3.87 -0.13 -14.38
N HIS A 74 3.39 1.11 -14.35
CA HIS A 74 2.39 1.67 -15.26
C HIS A 74 1.11 0.81 -15.33
N PRO A 75 0.43 0.56 -14.20
CA PRO A 75 -0.68 -0.40 -14.14
C PRO A 75 -1.96 0.10 -14.83
N CYS A 76 -2.13 1.41 -15.00
CA CYS A 76 -3.35 2.01 -15.53
C CYS A 76 -3.36 2.03 -17.07
N ALA A 77 -4.28 1.28 -17.68
CA ALA A 77 -4.45 1.24 -19.12
C ALA A 77 -5.21 2.46 -19.66
N ASN A 78 -5.30 2.55 -20.98
CA ASN A 78 -6.16 3.50 -21.70
C ASN A 78 -6.02 4.96 -21.26
N ASN A 79 -4.77 5.37 -21.04
CA ASN A 79 -4.42 6.73 -20.65
C ASN A 79 -5.02 7.16 -19.30
N GLY A 80 -5.34 6.19 -18.43
CA GLY A 80 -5.70 6.42 -17.04
C GLY A 80 -4.52 7.00 -16.26
N THR A 81 -4.82 7.83 -15.26
CA THR A 81 -3.81 8.41 -14.37
C THR A 81 -3.63 7.49 -13.17
N CYS A 82 -2.38 7.07 -12.90
CA CYS A 82 -2.05 6.30 -11.70
C CYS A 82 -1.84 7.25 -10.53
N LEU A 83 -2.45 6.93 -9.40
CA LEU A 83 -2.19 7.56 -8.11
C LEU A 83 -1.56 6.52 -7.20
N ASP A 84 -0.37 6.84 -6.73
CA ASP A 84 0.39 6.10 -5.75
C ASP A 84 -0.26 6.25 -4.36
N LEU A 85 -0.40 5.16 -3.62
CA LEU A 85 -1.01 5.09 -2.29
C LEU A 85 -0.14 4.21 -1.40
N GLU A 86 -0.27 4.34 -0.08
CA GLU A 86 0.44 3.44 0.83
C GLU A 86 0.02 1.98 0.58
N ASN A 87 0.96 1.15 0.13
CA ASN A 87 0.75 -0.27 -0.17
C ASN A 87 -0.32 -0.52 -1.25
N GLY A 88 -0.36 0.32 -2.28
CA GLY A 88 -1.20 0.09 -3.45
C GLY A 88 -1.35 1.29 -4.36
N PHE A 89 -2.21 1.17 -5.36
CA PHE A 89 -2.45 2.26 -6.30
C PHE A 89 -3.93 2.40 -6.63
N LEU A 90 -4.29 3.56 -7.16
CA LEU A 90 -5.60 3.83 -7.73
C LEU A 90 -5.46 4.33 -9.17
N CYS A 91 -6.16 3.69 -10.09
CA CYS A 91 -6.29 4.21 -11.46
C CYS A 91 -7.50 5.13 -11.59
N HIS A 92 -7.25 6.39 -11.92
CA HIS A 92 -8.26 7.32 -12.40
C HIS A 92 -8.48 7.12 -13.90
N CYS A 93 -9.55 6.41 -14.24
CA CYS A 93 -9.90 6.11 -15.62
C CYS A 93 -10.51 7.32 -16.34
N LEU A 94 -10.28 7.40 -17.65
CA LEU A 94 -11.02 8.31 -18.52
C LEU A 94 -12.51 7.93 -18.57
N PRO A 95 -13.42 8.85 -18.95
CA PRO A 95 -14.88 8.65 -18.87
C PRO A 95 -15.42 7.39 -19.56
N GLU A 96 -14.72 6.90 -20.59
CA GLU A 96 -15.10 5.74 -21.40
C GLU A 96 -14.63 4.39 -20.83
N TRP A 97 -13.85 4.39 -19.74
CA TRP A 97 -13.25 3.19 -19.16
C TRP A 97 -13.62 2.99 -17.68
N ASN A 98 -13.58 1.76 -17.22
CA ASN A 98 -13.81 1.34 -15.85
C ASN A 98 -12.89 0.15 -15.46
N GLY A 99 -13.07 -0.34 -14.23
CA GLY A 99 -12.26 -1.42 -13.65
C GLY A 99 -10.99 -0.91 -12.97
N THR A 100 -10.37 -1.76 -12.15
CA THR A 100 -9.18 -1.42 -11.34
C THR A 100 -8.00 -0.94 -12.19
N PHE A 101 -7.89 -1.45 -13.42
CA PHE A 101 -6.79 -1.14 -14.35
C PHE A 101 -7.24 -0.32 -15.56
N CYS A 102 -8.46 0.22 -15.56
CA CYS A 102 -9.04 0.95 -16.70
C CYS A 102 -9.07 0.16 -18.02
N THR A 103 -9.21 -1.17 -17.96
CA THR A 103 -9.23 -2.07 -19.12
C THR A 103 -10.63 -2.39 -19.61
N GLU A 104 -11.65 -2.11 -18.80
CA GLU A 104 -13.04 -2.40 -19.12
C GLU A 104 -13.66 -1.20 -19.82
N PRO A 105 -14.32 -1.37 -20.99
CA PRO A 105 -15.07 -0.29 -21.60
C PRO A 105 -16.36 -0.05 -20.82
N LYS A 106 -16.63 1.21 -20.51
CA LYS A 106 -17.84 1.60 -19.79
C LYS A 106 -19.07 1.34 -20.65
N ASN A 107 -20.11 0.73 -20.06
CA ASN A 107 -21.42 0.64 -20.72
C ASN A 107 -22.23 1.92 -20.45
N PRO A 108 -22.42 2.80 -21.44
CA PRO A 108 -23.14 4.06 -21.26
C PRO A 108 -24.62 3.86 -20.92
N CYS A 109 -25.19 2.69 -21.23
CA CYS A 109 -26.58 2.35 -20.93
C CYS A 109 -26.78 1.80 -19.52
N GLN A 110 -25.72 1.50 -18.76
CA GLN A 110 -25.83 0.88 -17.44
C GLN A 110 -26.58 1.74 -16.40
N ALA A 111 -26.45 3.07 -16.50
CA ALA A 111 -27.13 4.01 -15.62
C ALA A 111 -28.58 4.31 -16.06
N SER A 112 -29.10 3.61 -17.07
CA SER A 112 -30.43 3.82 -17.66
C SER A 112 -30.69 5.31 -18.01
N PRO A 113 -29.80 5.97 -18.78
CA PRO A 113 -29.86 7.41 -19.03
C PRO A 113 -31.14 7.84 -19.78
N CYS A 114 -31.76 6.91 -20.51
CA CYS A 114 -32.99 7.15 -21.28
C CYS A 114 -34.26 7.18 -20.44
N GLY A 115 -34.17 6.84 -19.14
CA GLY A 115 -35.34 6.70 -18.28
C GLY A 115 -36.08 5.38 -18.48
N PRO A 116 -37.23 5.20 -17.80
CA PRO A 116 -37.96 3.93 -17.82
C PRO A 116 -38.65 3.64 -19.17
N THR A 117 -38.94 4.67 -19.96
CA THR A 117 -39.70 4.58 -21.22
C THR A 117 -38.81 4.51 -22.46
N GLY A 118 -37.56 4.96 -22.37
CA GLY A 118 -36.63 5.01 -23.49
C GLY A 118 -35.75 3.77 -23.60
N LYS A 119 -35.53 3.30 -24.83
CA LYS A 119 -34.55 2.24 -25.11
C LYS A 119 -33.17 2.86 -25.32
N CYS A 120 -32.20 2.52 -24.48
CA CYS A 120 -30.81 2.93 -24.68
C CYS A 120 -30.12 2.07 -25.74
N ILE A 121 -29.45 2.71 -26.68
CA ILE A 121 -28.65 2.09 -27.73
C ILE A 121 -27.22 2.59 -27.60
N GLN A 122 -26.30 1.69 -27.24
CA GLN A 122 -24.87 1.97 -27.25
C GLN A 122 -24.37 2.09 -28.71
N THR A 123 -23.44 3.00 -28.94
CA THR A 123 -22.76 3.17 -30.22
C THR A 123 -21.25 2.91 -30.06
N ASN A 124 -20.54 2.79 -31.18
CA ASN A 124 -19.08 2.65 -31.20
C ASN A 124 -18.37 4.01 -31.34
N GLN A 125 -19.07 5.12 -31.11
CA GLN A 125 -18.52 6.48 -31.25
C GLN A 125 -18.14 7.05 -29.88
N VAL A 126 -16.90 7.51 -29.74
CA VAL A 126 -16.40 8.11 -28.48
C VAL A 126 -17.18 9.38 -28.09
N GLN A 127 -17.52 10.23 -29.06
CA GLN A 127 -18.24 11.49 -28.79
C GLN A 127 -19.75 11.30 -28.62
N LEU A 128 -20.27 10.11 -28.93
CA LEU A 128 -21.69 9.79 -28.84
C LEU A 128 -21.86 8.33 -28.39
N PRO A 129 -21.46 7.99 -27.15
CA PRO A 129 -21.36 6.60 -26.72
C PRO A 129 -22.73 5.90 -26.66
N TYR A 130 -23.82 6.66 -26.56
CA TYR A 130 -25.19 6.15 -26.66
C TYR A 130 -26.15 7.18 -27.24
N TYR A 131 -27.33 6.70 -27.62
CA TYR A 131 -28.53 7.51 -27.78
C TYR A 131 -29.76 6.75 -27.26
N CYS A 132 -30.85 7.46 -27.06
CA CYS A 132 -32.13 6.97 -26.58
C CYS A 132 -33.12 6.95 -27.74
N GLN A 133 -33.75 5.80 -27.96
CA GLN A 133 -34.89 5.65 -28.84
C GLN A 133 -36.16 5.78 -27.99
N CYS A 134 -36.91 6.86 -28.19
CA CYS A 134 -38.09 7.19 -27.40
C CYS A 134 -39.39 6.61 -28.02
N PRO A 135 -40.46 6.43 -27.21
CA PRO A 135 -41.74 5.88 -27.69
C PRO A 135 -42.42 6.73 -28.76
N ASP A 136 -42.15 8.04 -28.79
CA ASP A 136 -42.64 8.99 -29.79
C ASP A 136 -41.88 8.89 -31.13
N GLY A 137 -40.92 7.97 -31.24
CA GLY A 137 -40.09 7.76 -32.43
C GLY A 137 -38.87 8.67 -32.53
N GLN A 138 -38.61 9.53 -31.54
CA GLN A 138 -37.44 10.41 -31.55
C GLN A 138 -36.19 9.70 -31.04
N ASN A 139 -35.05 10.06 -31.64
CA ASN A 139 -33.72 9.70 -31.13
C ASN A 139 -33.10 10.92 -30.45
N THR A 140 -32.62 10.76 -29.22
CA THR A 140 -32.04 11.85 -28.42
C THR A 140 -30.92 11.35 -27.53
N VAL A 141 -30.04 12.24 -27.05
CA VAL A 141 -29.02 11.92 -26.03
C VAL A 141 -29.53 12.14 -24.60
N PHE A 142 -30.74 12.67 -24.47
CA PHE A 142 -31.38 12.98 -23.20
C PHE A 142 -32.39 11.90 -22.78
N LYS A 143 -32.81 11.94 -21.51
CA LYS A 143 -33.90 11.11 -21.00
C LYS A 143 -35.17 11.34 -21.84
N CYS A 144 -35.87 10.27 -22.20
CA CYS A 144 -37.16 10.40 -22.89
C CYS A 144 -38.20 11.03 -21.97
N ALA A 145 -39.10 11.83 -22.54
CA ALA A 145 -40.23 12.36 -21.79
C ALA A 145 -41.11 11.20 -21.27
N ASP A 146 -41.60 11.34 -20.05
CA ASP A 146 -42.66 10.47 -19.56
C ASP A 146 -43.95 10.86 -20.32
N PRO A 147 -44.71 9.87 -20.83
CA PRO A 147 -45.90 10.10 -21.65
C PRO A 147 -47.05 10.78 -20.91
#